data_AF-H1DGD2-F1
#
_entry.id   AF-H1DGD2-F1
#
_cell.length_a   1.000
_cell.length_b   1.000
_cell.length_c   1.000
_cell.angle_alpha   90.00
_cell.angle_beta   90.00
_cell.angle_gamma   90.00
#
_symmetry.space_group_name_H-M   'P 1'
#
loop_
_entity.id
_entity.type
_entity.pdbx_description
1 polymer ?
#
loop_
_entity_poly.entity_id
_entity_poly.type
_entity_poly.pdbx_seq_one_letter_code
_entity_poly.pdbx_strand_id
1 'polypeptide(L)'
;MNYYENKIAYLISLLMQLKAYAPQKVNDMLEVEKIESFLDKPEISDRNWEIERPGNQVFFLNYLNANISVCERMLELLKEKTSN
;
A
#
# COMPACT_ATOMS: atom_id res chain seq x y z
N MET A 1 11.61 1.30 -13.80
CA MET A 1 10.80 1.50 -12.60
C MET A 1 11.74 1.52 -11.42
N ASN A 2 11.77 2.62 -10.67
CA ASN A 2 12.72 2.85 -9.58
C ASN A 2 12.28 2.15 -8.28
N TYR A 3 13.12 2.18 -7.24
CA TYR A 3 12.85 1.49 -5.98
C TYR A 3 11.51 1.88 -5.33
N TYR A 4 11.18 3.17 -5.33
CA TYR A 4 9.93 3.66 -4.74
C TYR A 4 8.72 3.32 -5.61
N GLU A 5 8.83 3.51 -6.92
CA GLU A 5 7.78 3.13 -7.88
C GLU A 5 7.42 1.64 -7.75
N ASN A 6 8.43 0.76 -7.61
CA ASN A 6 8.20 -0.68 -7.40
C ASN A 6 7.43 -0.95 -6.10
N LYS A 7 7.75 -0.23 -5.01
CA LYS A 7 7.02 -0.37 -3.74
C LYS A 7 5.61 0.19 -3.79
N ILE A 8 5.40 1.32 -4.45
CA ILE A 8 4.06 1.89 -4.66
C ILE A 8 3.22 0.92 -5.48
N ALA A 9 3.74 0.43 -6.61
CA ALA A 9 3.03 -0.54 -7.45
C ALA A 9 2.70 -1.82 -6.69
N TYR A 10 3.64 -2.32 -5.87
CA TYR A 10 3.39 -3.49 -5.04
C TYR A 10 2.28 -3.23 -4.01
N LEU A 11 2.32 -2.10 -3.30
CA LEU A 11 1.26 -1.72 -2.36
C LEU A 11 -0.11 -1.62 -3.08
N ILE A 12 -0.19 -0.94 -4.22
CA ILE A 12 -1.42 -0.86 -5.03
C ILE A 12 -1.93 -2.26 -5.39
N SER A 13 -1.05 -3.18 -5.78
CA SER A 13 -1.45 -4.55 -6.11
C SER A 13 -2.06 -5.30 -4.92
N LEU A 14 -1.60 -5.02 -3.69
CA LEU A 14 -2.15 -5.60 -2.46
C LEU A 14 -3.50 -4.97 -2.12
N LEU A 15 -3.64 -3.66 -2.28
CA LEU A 15 -4.91 -2.94 -2.09
C LEU A 15 -5.99 -3.43 -3.06
N MET A 16 -5.62 -3.66 -4.32
CA MET A 16 -6.52 -4.25 -5.32
C MET A 16 -6.98 -5.66 -4.93
N GLN A 17 -6.07 -6.49 -4.42
CA GLN A 17 -6.43 -7.83 -3.91
C GLN A 17 -7.36 -7.74 -2.69
N LEU A 18 -7.12 -6.83 -1.76
CA LEU A 18 -8.00 -6.61 -0.61
C LEU A 18 -9.40 -6.20 -1.06
N LYS A 19 -9.52 -5.26 -2.00
CA LYS A 19 -10.82 -4.89 -2.58
C LYS A 19 -11.53 -6.05 -3.26
N ALA A 20 -10.80 -6.97 -3.89
CA ALA A 20 -11.38 -8.12 -4.57
C ALA A 20 -11.81 -9.25 -3.62
N TYR A 21 -11.07 -9.48 -2.54
CA TYR A 21 -11.23 -10.68 -1.70
C TYR A 21 -11.73 -10.42 -0.28
N ALA A 22 -11.52 -9.22 0.27
CA ALA A 22 -11.88 -8.91 1.63
C ALA A 22 -13.32 -8.38 1.73
N PRO A 23 -14.06 -8.69 2.81
CA PRO A 23 -15.31 -8.02 3.11
C PRO A 23 -15.11 -6.51 3.20
N GLN A 24 -16.08 -5.70 2.75
CA GLN A 24 -15.96 -4.23 2.73
C GLN A 24 -15.51 -3.65 4.09
N LYS A 25 -16.02 -4.18 5.21
CA LYS A 25 -15.62 -3.77 6.56
C LYS A 25 -14.10 -3.86 6.81
N VAL A 26 -13.42 -4.83 6.19
CA VAL A 26 -11.94 -4.94 6.27
C VAL A 26 -11.29 -3.82 5.46
N ASN A 27 -11.78 -3.54 4.25
CA ASN A 27 -11.28 -2.44 3.43
C ASN A 27 -11.45 -1.08 4.13
N ASP A 28 -12.59 -0.87 4.79
CA ASP A 28 -12.87 0.33 5.57
C ASP A 28 -11.94 0.45 6.78
N MET A 29 -11.73 -0.66 7.52
CA MET A 29 -10.85 -0.71 8.68
C MET A 29 -9.38 -0.42 8.33
N LEU A 30 -8.95 -0.87 7.15
CA LEU A 30 -7.61 -0.62 6.64
C LEU A 30 -7.49 0.71 5.89
N GLU A 31 -8.58 1.48 5.80
CA GLU A 31 -8.66 2.75 5.06
C GLU A 31 -8.15 2.62 3.62
N VAL A 32 -8.47 1.53 2.92
CA VAL A 32 -7.91 1.20 1.59
C VAL A 32 -8.05 2.36 0.59
N GLU A 33 -9.25 2.93 0.45
CA GLU A 33 -9.50 4.04 -0.48
C GLU A 33 -8.70 5.30 -0.13
N LYS A 34 -8.45 5.53 1.17
CA LYS A 34 -7.67 6.69 1.62
C LYS A 34 -6.19 6.50 1.32
N ILE A 35 -5.68 5.28 1.42
CA ILE A 35 -4.31 4.95 1.02
C ILE A 35 -4.15 5.15 -0.50
N GLU A 36 -5.07 4.64 -1.31
CA GLU A 36 -5.05 4.85 -2.77
C GLU A 36 -5.11 6.34 -3.11
N SER A 37 -6.07 7.07 -2.52
CA SER A 37 -6.19 8.52 -2.70
C SER A 37 -4.94 9.28 -2.29
N PHE A 38 -4.21 8.83 -1.26
CA PHE A 38 -2.95 9.43 -0.85
C PHE A 38 -1.83 9.17 -1.87
N LEU A 39 -1.72 7.94 -2.38
CA LEU A 39 -0.71 7.57 -3.38
C LEU A 39 -0.94 8.23 -4.74
N ASP A 40 -2.19 8.49 -5.10
CA ASP A 40 -2.59 9.13 -6.36
C ASP A 40 -2.41 10.65 -6.38
N LYS A 41 -2.06 11.26 -5.23
CA LYS A 41 -1.78 12.70 -5.19
C LYS A 41 -0.55 13.00 -6.06
N PRO A 42 -0.57 14.03 -6.94
CA PRO A 42 0.58 14.40 -7.75
C PRO A 42 1.86 14.65 -6.94
N GLU A 43 1.72 15.17 -5.72
CA GLU A 43 2.85 15.40 -4.81
C GLU A 43 3.52 14.10 -4.33
N ILE A 44 2.87 12.96 -4.54
CA ILE A 44 3.32 11.61 -4.23
C ILE A 44 3.61 10.82 -5.50
N SER A 45 2.67 10.72 -6.44
CA SER A 45 2.78 9.90 -7.66
C SER A 45 3.86 10.41 -8.61
N ASP A 46 3.93 11.73 -8.80
CA ASP A 46 4.81 12.35 -9.80
C ASP A 46 6.16 12.76 -9.18
N ARG A 47 6.30 12.61 -7.86
CA ARG A 47 7.53 12.94 -7.14
C ARG A 47 8.62 11.95 -7.46
N ASN A 48 9.79 12.45 -7.86
CA ASN A 48 11.00 11.63 -7.95
C ASN A 48 11.58 11.39 -6.55
N TRP A 49 11.13 10.30 -5.91
CA TRP A 49 11.54 9.93 -4.56
C TRP A 49 13.01 9.55 -4.42
N GLU A 50 13.73 9.19 -5.49
CA GLU A 50 15.16 8.85 -5.40
C GLU A 50 16.06 10.06 -5.13
N ILE A 51 15.61 11.25 -5.55
CA ILE A 51 16.36 12.51 -5.38
C ILE A 51 15.76 13.44 -4.32
N GLU A 52 14.71 12.98 -3.64
CA GLU A 52 14.03 13.73 -2.58
C GLU A 52 14.91 13.85 -1.32
N ARG A 53 14.62 14.83 -0.45
CA ARG A 53 15.38 15.02 0.80
C ARG A 53 15.35 13.74 1.65
N PRO A 54 16.48 13.35 2.28
CA PRO A 54 16.57 12.10 3.04
C PRO A 54 15.49 11.91 4.11
N GLY A 55 15.09 12.98 4.80
CA GLY A 55 14.00 12.90 5.78
C GLY A 55 12.68 12.43 5.15
N ASN A 56 12.29 13.03 4.03
CA ASN A 56 11.06 12.69 3.31
C ASN A 56 11.12 11.28 2.73
N GLN A 57 12.28 10.88 2.19
CA GLN A 57 12.53 9.51 1.73
C GLN A 57 12.27 8.49 2.83
N VAL A 58 12.85 8.70 4.03
CA VAL A 58 12.68 7.80 5.18
C VAL A 58 11.22 7.75 5.63
N PHE A 59 10.55 8.90 5.76
CA PHE A 59 9.14 8.94 6.15
C PHE A 59 8.25 8.19 5.18
N PHE A 60 8.43 8.43 3.88
CA PHE A 60 7.62 7.78 2.86
C PHE A 60 7.92 6.29 2.75
N LEU A 61 9.18 5.89 2.85
CA LEU A 61 9.55 4.48 2.85
C LEU A 61 8.96 3.72 4.04
N ASN A 62 8.98 4.33 5.24
CA ASN A 62 8.34 3.77 6.43
C ASN A 62 6.83 3.63 6.24
N TYR A 63 6.19 4.64 5.65
CA TYR A 63 4.77 4.58 5.30
C TYR A 63 4.46 3.41 4.34
N LEU A 64 5.22 3.27 3.25
CA LEU A 64 5.02 2.19 2.28
C LEU A 64 5.21 0.83 2.95
N ASN A 65 6.31 0.64 3.68
CA ASN A 65 6.63 -0.64 4.32
C ASN A 65 5.58 -1.06 5.36
N ALA A 66 5.07 -0.11 6.15
CA ALA A 66 4.03 -0.38 7.14
C ALA A 66 2.73 -0.84 6.47
N ASN A 67 2.27 -0.12 5.44
CA ASN A 67 1.04 -0.47 4.74
C ASN A 67 1.17 -1.79 3.97
N ILE A 68 2.31 -2.03 3.32
CA ILE A 68 2.61 -3.32 2.66
C ILE A 68 2.50 -4.46 3.68
N SER A 69 3.20 -4.36 4.81
CA SER A 69 3.21 -5.42 5.81
C SER A 69 1.82 -5.72 6.38
N VAL A 70 1.00 -4.69 6.60
CA VAL A 70 -0.38 -4.86 7.05
C VAL A 70 -1.24 -5.54 5.99
N CYS A 71 -1.13 -5.12 4.72
CA CYS A 71 -1.90 -5.70 3.64
C CYS A 71 -1.52 -7.16 3.38
N GLU A 72 -0.23 -7.49 3.37
CA GLU A 72 0.27 -8.87 3.24
C GLU A 72 -0.32 -9.79 4.30
N ARG A 73 -0.18 -9.40 5.59
CA ARG A 73 -0.71 -10.19 6.71
C ARG A 73 -2.22 -10.37 6.62
N MET A 74 -2.96 -9.33 6.24
CA MET A 74 -4.41 -9.45 6.13
C MET A 74 -4.81 -10.38 4.98
N LEU A 75 -4.13 -10.30 3.83
CA LEU A 75 -4.38 -11.21 2.71
C LEU A 75 -4.03 -12.65 3.05
N GLU A 76 -2.94 -12.91 3.79
CA GLU A 76 -2.61 -14.24 4.30
C GLU A 76 -3.73 -14.79 5.20
N LEU A 77 -4.18 -14.01 6.19
CA LEU A 77 -5.27 -14.40 7.09
C LEU A 77 -6.59 -14.68 6.35
N LEU A 78 -6.89 -13.91 5.30
CA LEU A 78 -8.07 -14.14 4.46
C LEU A 78 -7.93 -15.45 3.66
N LYS A 79 -6.75 -15.73 3.10
CA LYS A 79 -6.48 -16.98 2.36
C LYS A 79 -6.58 -18.21 3.26
N GLU A 80 -6.04 -18.16 4.47
CA GLU A 80 -6.12 -19.25 5.44
C GLU A 80 -7.57 -19.57 5.85
N LYS A 81 -8.40 -18.54 6.03
CA LYS A 81 -9.82 -18.71 6.33
C LYS A 81 -10.64 -19.27 5.17
N THR A 82 -10.21 -19.04 3.94
CA THR A 82 -10.92 -19.53 2.74
C THR A 82 -10.49 -20.95 2.36
N SER A 83 -9.38 -21.45 2.91
CA SER A 83 -8.82 -22.78 2.64
C SER A 83 -9.24 -23.85 3.65
N ASN A 84 -10.04 -23.49 4.66
CA ASN A 84 -10.64 -24.38 5.67
C ASN A 84 -12.16 -24.37 5.55
#